data_AF-A0A1H2SLU2-F1
#
_entry.id   AF-A0A1H2SLU2-F1
#
_cell.length_a   1.000
_cell.length_b   1.000
_cell.length_c   1.000
_cell.angle_alpha   90.00
_cell.angle_beta   90.00
_cell.angle_gamma   90.00
#
_symmetry.space_group_name_H-M   'P 1'
#
loop_
_entity.id
_entity.type
_entity.pdbx_description
1 polymer ?
#
loop_
_entity_poly.entity_id
_entity_poly.type
_entity_poly.pdbx_seq_one_letter_code
_entity_poly.pdbx_strand_id
1 'polypeptide(L)'
;MTDDIAYPSVELVFGLHEQIVGEGEITEPGVRSEDAVASALQYISEGFFGEVPETIHHKAVHLMRLLVAELRSSTETSEQHSGRWWSSI
;
A
#
# COMPACT_ATOMS: atom_id res chain seq x y z
N MET A 1 22.03 -12.73 15.72
CA MET A 1 20.87 -13.64 15.73
C MET A 1 19.79 -12.89 15.00
N THR A 2 19.38 -13.36 13.82
CA THR A 2 18.16 -12.81 13.19
C THR A 2 17.05 -13.10 14.18
N ASP A 3 16.54 -12.06 14.85
CA ASP A 3 15.31 -12.20 15.61
C ASP A 3 14.28 -12.85 14.69
N ASP A 4 13.48 -13.75 15.26
CA ASP A 4 12.37 -14.42 14.58
C ASP A 4 11.26 -13.38 14.37
N ILE A 5 11.52 -12.46 13.44
CA ILE A 5 10.65 -11.31 13.16
C ILE A 5 9.46 -11.84 12.38
N ALA A 6 8.30 -11.83 13.03
CA ALA A 6 7.02 -12.05 12.36
C ALA A 6 6.66 -10.83 11.52
N TYR A 7 6.49 -11.03 10.21
CA TYR A 7 6.00 -10.01 9.29
C TYR A 7 4.47 -10.12 9.15
N PRO A 8 3.76 -9.00 8.99
CA PRO A 8 2.31 -9.03 8.78
C PRO A 8 1.98 -9.66 7.42
N SER A 9 0.82 -10.31 7.32
CA SER A 9 0.28 -10.75 6.04
C SER A 9 -0.31 -9.56 5.27
N VAL A 10 -0.43 -9.72 3.95
CA VAL A 10 -1.16 -8.78 3.09
C VAL A 10 -2.59 -8.58 3.59
N GLU A 11 -3.30 -9.68 3.88
CA GLU A 11 -4.66 -9.68 4.42
C GLU A 11 -4.79 -8.86 5.71
N LEU A 12 -3.84 -8.99 6.63
CA LEU A 12 -3.83 -8.22 7.88
C LEU A 12 -3.68 -6.72 7.61
N VAL A 13 -2.82 -6.34 6.67
CA VAL A 13 -2.64 -4.94 6.28
C VAL A 13 -3.92 -4.36 5.68
N PHE A 14 -4.59 -5.11 4.81
CA PHE A 14 -5.87 -4.69 4.23
C PHE A 14 -6.97 -4.54 5.28
N GLY A 15 -7.12 -5.54 6.17
CA GLY A 15 -8.13 -5.48 7.24
C GLY A 15 -7.94 -4.28 8.17
N LEU A 16 -6.67 -3.96 8.51
CA LEU A 16 -6.36 -2.75 9.29
C LEU A 16 -6.67 -1.47 8.53
N HIS A 17 -6.38 -1.41 7.23
CA HIS A 17 -6.70 -0.25 6.40
C HIS A 17 -8.22 -0.02 6.31
N GLU A 18 -9.00 -1.06 6.06
CA GLU A 18 -10.47 -1.00 6.03
C GLU A 18 -11.04 -0.54 7.38
N GLN A 19 -10.49 -1.05 8.49
CA GLN A 19 -10.88 -0.61 9.83
C GLN A 19 -10.61 0.89 10.04
N ILE A 20 -9.40 1.37 9.70
CA ILE A 20 -9.02 2.78 9.87
C ILE A 20 -9.88 3.71 9.00
N VAL A 21 -10.19 3.30 7.76
CA VAL A 21 -11.12 4.01 6.87
C VAL A 21 -12.53 4.06 7.47
N GLY A 22 -13.00 2.94 8.03
CA GLY A 22 -14.31 2.88 8.68
C GLY A 22 -14.42 3.72 9.96
N GLU A 23 -13.31 3.90 10.69
CA GLU A 23 -13.25 4.69 11.91
C GLU A 23 -13.03 6.20 11.64
N GLY A 24 -12.44 6.57 10.50
CA GLY A 24 -12.05 7.95 10.19
C GLY A 24 -13.02 8.68 9.27
N GLU A 25 -13.59 9.81 9.73
CA GLU A 25 -14.47 10.65 8.89
C GLU A 25 -13.78 11.26 7.65
N ILE A 26 -12.44 11.32 7.62
CA ILE A 26 -11.66 12.00 6.58
C ILE A 26 -10.65 11.08 5.87
N THR A 27 -10.63 9.78 6.20
CA THR A 27 -9.71 8.83 5.56
C THR A 27 -10.40 8.26 4.34
N GLU A 28 -10.04 8.74 3.16
CA GLU A 28 -10.60 8.26 1.90
C GLU A 28 -10.28 6.77 1.66
N PRO A 29 -11.24 5.97 1.18
CA PRO A 29 -11.01 4.56 0.87
C PRO A 29 -10.09 4.39 -0.34
N GLY A 30 -9.30 3.30 -0.33
CA GLY A 30 -8.64 2.78 -1.53
C GLY A 30 -7.19 2.35 -1.31
N VAL A 31 -6.80 1.29 -2.01
CA VAL A 31 -5.44 0.77 -2.06
C VAL A 31 -5.00 0.70 -3.51
N ARG A 32 -3.76 1.09 -3.79
CA ARG A 32 -3.25 1.19 -5.18
C ARG A 32 -3.22 -0.16 -5.88
N SER A 33 -2.82 -1.22 -5.19
CA SER A 33 -2.98 -2.64 -5.58
C SER A 33 -2.53 -3.57 -4.45
N GLU A 34 -3.01 -4.81 -4.46
CA GLU A 34 -2.51 -5.89 -3.59
C GLU A 34 -1.01 -6.16 -3.83
N ASP A 35 -0.59 -6.15 -5.10
CA ASP A 35 0.81 -6.32 -5.52
C ASP A 35 1.76 -5.29 -4.91
N ALA A 36 1.30 -4.04 -4.73
CA ALA A 36 2.10 -2.99 -4.10
C ALA A 36 2.37 -3.29 -2.61
N VAL A 37 1.37 -3.80 -1.90
CA VAL A 37 1.52 -4.21 -0.48
C VAL A 37 2.42 -5.44 -0.38
N ALA A 38 2.21 -6.44 -1.23
CA ALA A 38 3.05 -7.64 -1.28
C ALA A 38 4.53 -7.29 -1.58
N SER A 39 4.77 -6.40 -2.54
CA SER A 39 6.12 -5.93 -2.88
C SER A 39 6.79 -5.20 -1.72
N ALA A 40 6.04 -4.38 -0.97
CA ALA A 40 6.54 -3.69 0.21
C ALA A 40 6.93 -4.67 1.33
N LEU A 41 6.11 -5.69 1.57
CA LEU A 41 6.38 -6.73 2.58
C LEU A 41 7.59 -7.59 2.19
N GLN A 42 7.74 -7.91 0.91
CA GLN A 42 8.91 -8.63 0.42
C GLN A 42 10.18 -7.79 0.54
N TYR A 43 10.12 -6.50 0.19
CA TYR A 43 11.24 -5.58 0.34
C TYR A 43 11.77 -5.51 1.79
N ILE A 44 10.89 -5.43 2.79
CA ILE A 44 11.34 -5.31 4.20
C ILE A 44 11.84 -6.62 4.79
N SER A 45 11.38 -7.76 4.26
CA SER A 45 11.72 -9.09 4.77
C SER A 45 13.01 -9.61 4.16
N GLU A 46 13.12 -9.56 2.83
CA GLU A 46 14.27 -10.06 2.08
C GLU A 46 15.33 -8.98 1.83
N GLY A 47 14.95 -7.71 1.90
CA GLY A 47 15.78 -6.61 1.45
C GLY A 47 15.80 -6.50 -0.07
N PHE A 48 15.99 -5.29 -0.61
CA PHE A 48 16.21 -5.09 -2.04
C PHE A 48 17.08 -3.84 -2.25
N PHE A 49 17.82 -3.76 -3.35
CA PHE A 49 18.74 -2.63 -3.66
C PHE A 49 19.91 -2.38 -2.69
N GLY A 50 20.39 -3.40 -1.97
CA GLY A 50 21.66 -3.32 -1.24
C GLY A 50 21.61 -2.63 0.13
N GLU A 51 20.45 -2.12 0.56
CA GLU A 51 20.22 -1.64 1.92
C GLU A 51 19.09 -2.45 2.57
N VAL A 52 19.47 -3.39 3.43
CA VAL A 52 18.50 -4.11 4.27
C VAL A 52 18.45 -3.44 5.63
N PRO A 53 17.28 -2.94 6.07
CA PRO A 53 17.17 -2.43 7.42
C PRO A 53 17.51 -3.53 8.45
N GLU A 54 18.59 -3.34 9.20
CA GLU A 54 19.17 -4.36 10.08
C GLU A 54 18.40 -4.57 11.39
N THR A 55 17.71 -3.52 11.87
CA THR A 55 16.98 -3.56 13.14
C THR A 55 15.47 -3.62 12.91
N ILE A 56 14.74 -4.18 13.88
CA ILE A 56 13.28 -4.18 13.88
C ILE A 56 12.69 -2.77 13.74
N HIS A 57 13.34 -1.76 14.33
CA HIS A 57 12.93 -0.36 14.21
C HIS A 57 13.12 0.18 12.79
N HIS A 58 14.23 -0.12 12.14
CA HIS A 58 14.44 0.28 10.74
C HIS A 58 13.45 -0.39 9.80
N LYS A 59 13.14 -1.67 10.03
CA LYS A 59 12.13 -2.42 9.27
C LYS A 59 10.73 -1.82 9.45
N ALA A 60 10.35 -1.48 10.68
CA ALA A 60 9.07 -0.83 10.99
C ALA A 60 8.96 0.55 10.31
N VAL A 61 10.01 1.38 10.36
CA VAL A 61 10.03 2.69 9.67
C VAL A 61 9.87 2.53 8.16
N HIS A 62 10.53 1.54 7.56
CA HIS A 62 10.41 1.28 6.13
C HIS A 62 9.01 0.79 5.75
N LEU A 63 8.44 -0.13 6.52
CA LEU A 63 7.07 -0.59 6.31
C LEU A 63 6.08 0.58 6.36
N MET A 64 6.17 1.43 7.39
CA MET A 64 5.28 2.59 7.51
C MET A 64 5.41 3.54 6.31
N ARG A 65 6.64 3.80 5.83
CA ARG A 65 6.86 4.65 4.65
C ARG A 65 6.20 4.07 3.39
N LEU A 66 6.38 2.77 3.15
CA LEU A 66 5.83 2.09 1.98
C LEU A 66 4.30 2.02 2.03
N LEU A 67 3.73 1.71 3.19
CA LEU A 67 2.28 1.71 3.36
C LEU A 67 1.69 3.11 3.15
N VAL A 68 2.32 4.17 3.67
CA VAL A 68 1.85 5.55 3.43
C VAL A 68 1.96 5.95 1.95
N ALA A 69 2.97 5.46 1.23
CA ALA A 69 3.16 5.74 -0.19
C ALA A 69 2.19 4.96 -1.10
N GLU A 70 1.97 3.67 -0.81
CA GLU A 70 1.19 2.76 -1.67
C GLU A 70 -0.29 2.65 -1.28
N LEU A 71 -0.67 3.02 -0.06
CA LEU A 71 -2.08 3.18 0.34
C LEU A 71 -2.62 4.57 -0.03
N ARG A 72 -1.95 5.30 -0.93
CA ARG A 72 -2.48 6.56 -1.44
C ARG A 72 -3.63 6.28 -2.41
N SER A 73 -4.82 6.74 -2.00
CA SER A 73 -6.07 6.84 -2.77
C SER A 73 -5.83 6.86 -4.29
N SER A 74 -6.29 5.81 -4.96
CA SER A 74 -6.47 5.81 -6.41
C SER A 74 -7.66 6.69 -6.77
N THR A 75 -7.48 8.01 -6.70
CA THR A 75 -8.26 8.93 -7.52
C THR A 75 -7.61 8.99 -8.89
N GLU A 76 -7.84 7.98 -9.73
CA GLU A 76 -7.54 8.09 -11.16
C GLU A 76 -8.65 7.44 -12.02
N THR A 77 -9.62 8.28 -12.35
CA THR A 77 -10.14 8.48 -13.72
C THR A 77 -10.86 7.29 -14.38
N SER A 78 -12.08 7.00 -13.94
CA SER A 78 -13.12 6.38 -14.79
C SER A 78 -14.04 7.41 -15.47
N GLU A 79 -13.46 8.51 -15.96
CA GLU A 79 -14.10 9.40 -16.94
C GLU A 79 -13.23 9.56 -18.20
N GLN A 80 -12.79 8.44 -18.77
CA GLN A 80 -12.35 8.39 -20.16
C GLN A 80 -13.36 7.57 -20.98
N HIS A 81 -14.63 7.95 -20.90
CA HIS A 81 -15.69 7.50 -21.79
C HIS A 81 -16.49 8.66 -22.42
N SER A 82 -15.91 9.86 -22.48
CA SER A 82 -16.42 10.97 -23.31
C SER A 82 -15.65 11.10 -24.63
N GLY A 83 -15.49 9.96 -25.31
CA GLY A 83 -14.98 9.88 -26.69
C GLY A 83 -16.07 9.53 -27.70
N ARG A 84 -17.35 9.66 -27.34
CA ARG A 84 -18.46 9.11 -28.14
C ARG A 84 -19.63 10.07 -28.38
N TRP A 85 -19.39 11.40 -28.34
CA TRP A 85 -20.43 12.42 -28.53
C TRP A 85 -20.15 13.48 -29.62
N TRP A 86 -19.12 13.33 -30.46
CA TRP A 86 -18.90 14.22 -31.63
C TRP A 86 -18.99 13.46 -32.96
N SER A 87 -20.09 12.76 -33.20
CA SER A 87 -20.36 12.17 -34.51
C SER A 87 -21.81 12.25 -34.98
N SER A 88 -22.64 13.16 -34.45
CA SER A 88 -24.02 13.30 -34.96
C SER A 88 -24.69 14.66 -34.88
N ILE A 89 -24.04 15.77 -34.51
CA ILE A 89 -24.63 17.11 -34.68
C ILE A 89 -23.56 18.13 -35.08
#